data_AF-A0A5B7VAL0-F1
#
_entry.id   AF-A0A5B7VAL0-F1
#
_cell.length_a   1.000
_cell.length_b   1.000
_cell.length_c   1.000
_cell.angle_alpha   90.00
_cell.angle_beta   90.00
_cell.angle_gamma   90.00
#
_symmetry.space_group_name_H-M   'P 1'
#
loop_
_entity.id
_entity.type
_entity.pdbx_description
1 polymer ?
#
loop_
_entity_poly.entity_id
_entity_poly.type
_entity_poly.pdbx_seq_one_letter_code
_entity_poly.pdbx_strand_id
1 'polypeptide(L)'
;MFRQKITDGDRILAAILYHRRVCGLDALAELFGVCKSTLWNAIRDVLPILDDRRIDIAPADHRHPTAADLLTSVGADIHQVVN
;
A
#
# COMPACT_ATOMS: atom_id res chain seq x y z
N MET A 1 25.77 -8.17 -2.31
CA MET A 1 24.57 -8.16 -1.45
C MET A 1 23.44 -7.49 -2.23
N PHE A 2 22.47 -8.24 -2.74
CA PHE A 2 21.28 -7.65 -3.35
C PHE A 2 20.43 -7.04 -2.22
N ARG A 3 20.32 -5.71 -2.16
CA ARG A 3 19.34 -5.05 -1.30
C ARG A 3 17.97 -5.47 -1.83
N GLN A 4 17.23 -6.31 -1.09
CA GLN A 4 15.84 -6.54 -1.42
C GLN A 4 15.16 -5.17 -1.44
N LYS A 5 14.63 -4.77 -2.59
CA LYS A 5 13.98 -3.46 -2.77
C LYS A 5 12.70 -3.32 -1.96
N ILE A 6 12.14 -4.44 -1.50
CA ILE A 6 10.89 -4.52 -0.76
C ILE A 6 11.12 -5.37 0.49
N THR A 7 10.98 -4.75 1.66
CA THR A 7 11.08 -5.42 2.97
C THR A 7 9.78 -6.16 3.29
N ASP A 8 9.78 -7.02 4.32
CA ASP A 8 8.53 -7.65 4.77
C ASP A 8 7.48 -6.62 5.20
N GLY A 9 7.91 -5.52 5.83
CA GLY A 9 7.03 -4.39 6.16
C GLY A 9 6.40 -3.75 4.93
N ASP A 10 7.19 -3.53 3.87
CA ASP A 10 6.68 -2.97 2.61
C ASP A 10 5.67 -3.90 1.94
N ARG A 11 5.88 -5.21 2.00
CA ARG A 11 4.93 -6.22 1.45
C ARG A 11 3.59 -6.15 2.18
N ILE A 12 3.64 -6.06 3.52
CA ILE A 12 2.43 -5.94 4.35
C ILE A 12 1.71 -4.64 4.02
N LEU A 13 2.44 -3.51 3.99
CA LEU A 13 1.86 -2.21 3.66
C LEU A 13 1.24 -2.21 2.25
N ALA A 14 1.92 -2.78 1.26
CA ALA A 14 1.40 -2.90 -0.10
C ALA A 14 0.08 -3.69 -0.15
N ALA A 15 -0.01 -4.81 0.56
CA ALA A 15 -1.22 -5.62 0.62
C ALA A 15 -2.39 -4.87 1.29
N ILE A 16 -2.13 -4.14 2.38
CA ILE A 16 -3.13 -3.31 3.05
C ILE A 16 -3.62 -2.21 2.12
N LEU A 17 -2.72 -1.44 1.49
CA LEU A 17 -3.10 -0.35 0.58
C LEU A 17 -3.87 -0.87 -0.65
N TYR A 18 -3.48 -2.04 -1.17
CA TYR A 18 -4.20 -2.71 -2.24
C TYR A 18 -5.64 -3.07 -1.82
N HIS A 19 -5.82 -3.69 -0.65
CA HIS A 19 -7.14 -4.03 -0.10
C HIS A 19 -8.00 -2.80 0.13
N ARG A 20 -7.41 -1.71 0.66
CA ARG A 20 -8.11 -0.44 0.86
C ARG A 20 -8.47 0.26 -0.45
N ARG A 21 -7.96 -0.18 -1.60
CA ARG A 21 -8.22 0.43 -2.93
C ARG A 21 -7.87 1.92 -3.01
N VAL A 22 -6.90 2.37 -2.20
CA VAL A 22 -6.53 3.80 -2.08
C VAL A 22 -5.93 4.37 -3.36
N CYS A 23 -5.36 3.54 -4.24
CA CYS A 23 -4.88 3.95 -5.56
C CYS A 23 -4.78 2.74 -6.50
N GLY A 24 -4.27 2.94 -7.72
CA GLY A 24 -4.04 1.86 -8.67
C GLY A 24 -2.75 1.10 -8.40
N LEU A 25 -2.64 -0.12 -8.95
CA LEU A 25 -1.42 -0.92 -8.83
C LEU A 25 -0.18 -0.20 -9.40
N ASP A 26 -0.37 0.66 -10.39
CA ASP A 26 0.68 1.48 -11.02
C ASP A 26 1.22 2.52 -10.05
N ALA A 27 0.32 3.27 -9.40
CA ALA A 27 0.66 4.25 -8.38
C ALA A 27 1.29 3.59 -7.15
N LEU A 28 0.84 2.39 -6.75
CA LEU A 28 1.50 1.62 -5.70
C LEU A 28 2.91 1.20 -6.11
N ALA A 29 3.11 0.72 -7.34
CA ALA A 29 4.42 0.27 -7.80
C ALA A 29 5.44 1.41 -7.81
N GLU A 30 4.99 2.60 -8.25
CA GLU A 30 5.74 3.85 -8.16
C GLU A 30 6.09 4.20 -6.70
N LEU A 31 5.10 4.17 -5.79
CA LEU A 31 5.28 4.47 -4.37
C LEU A 31 6.36 3.60 -3.71
N PHE A 32 6.39 2.30 -4.04
CA PHE A 32 7.37 1.36 -3.51
C PHE A 32 8.69 1.31 -4.32
N GLY A 33 8.80 2.05 -5.43
CA GLY A 33 10.01 2.06 -6.27
C GLY A 33 10.33 0.71 -6.91
N VAL A 34 9.31 -0.12 -7.17
CA VAL A 34 9.43 -1.46 -7.74
C VAL A 34 8.58 -1.61 -9.00
N CYS A 35 8.82 -2.65 -9.81
CA CYS A 35 7.94 -2.95 -10.93
C CYS A 35 6.64 -3.63 -10.45
N LYS A 36 5.58 -3.52 -11.26
CA LYS A 36 4.25 -4.07 -10.95
C LYS A 36 4.26 -5.56 -10.60
N SER A 37 5.09 -6.36 -11.29
CA SER A 37 5.19 -7.79 -11.02
C SER A 37 5.80 -8.09 -9.65
N THR A 38 6.80 -7.33 -9.23
CA THR A 38 7.40 -7.45 -7.88
C THR A 38 6.37 -7.08 -6.82
N LEU A 39 5.64 -5.99 -7.02
CA LEU A 39 4.58 -5.56 -6.11
C LEU A 39 3.44 -6.59 -6.03
N TRP A 40 3.00 -7.12 -7.17
CA TRP A 40 1.92 -8.10 -7.22
C TRP A 40 2.30 -9.40 -6.51
N ASN A 41 3.54 -9.86 -6.66
CA ASN A 41 4.04 -11.03 -5.93
C ASN A 41 4.07 -10.76 -4.42
N ALA A 42 4.57 -9.59 -3.99
CA ALA A 42 4.55 -9.18 -2.60
C ALA A 42 3.13 -9.14 -1.99
N ILE A 43 2.16 -8.61 -2.74
CA ILE A 43 0.75 -8.60 -2.33
C ILE A 43 0.25 -10.06 -2.18
N ARG A 44 0.47 -10.89 -3.20
CA ARG A 44 0.03 -12.31 -3.20
C ARG A 44 0.64 -13.13 -2.08
N ASP A 45 1.86 -12.84 -1.65
CA ASP A 45 2.51 -13.52 -0.52
C ASP A 45 1.82 -13.18 0.82
N VAL A 46 1.26 -11.97 0.95
CA VAL A 46 0.64 -11.49 2.19
C VAL A 46 -0.86 -11.75 2.26
N LEU A 47 -1.58 -11.73 1.13
CA LEU A 47 -3.04 -11.93 1.10
C LEU A 47 -3.50 -13.18 1.91
N PRO A 48 -2.88 -14.37 1.77
CA PRO A 48 -3.27 -15.55 2.56
C PRO A 48 -3.08 -15.37 4.07
N ILE A 49 -2.09 -14.57 4.49
CA ILE A 49 -1.79 -14.32 5.90
C ILE A 49 -2.86 -13.41 6.51
N LEU A 50 -3.33 -12.41 5.75
CA LEU A 50 -4.43 -11.54 6.18
C LEU A 50 -5.73 -12.33 6.33
N ASP A 51 -6.02 -13.21 5.37
CA ASP A 51 -7.20 -14.08 5.37
C ASP A 51 -7.18 -15.08 6.53
N ASP A 52 -6.06 -15.78 6.73
CA ASP A 52 -5.87 -16.72 7.86
C ASP A 52 -6.09 -16.05 9.22
N ARG A 53 -5.65 -14.79 9.34
CA ARG A 53 -5.82 -13.99 10.56
C ARG A 53 -7.16 -13.29 10.66
N ARG A 54 -8.06 -13.46 9.67
CA ARG A 54 -9.35 -12.78 9.57
C ARG A 54 -9.25 -11.26 9.72
N ILE A 55 -8.19 -10.67 9.16
CA ILE A 55 -7.99 -9.22 9.15
C ILE A 55 -8.84 -8.65 8.02
N ASP A 56 -10.00 -8.09 8.39
CA ASP A 56 -10.85 -7.38 7.45
C ASP A 56 -10.33 -5.94 7.24
N ILE A 57 -10.14 -5.58 5.97
CA ILE A 57 -9.62 -4.29 5.57
C ILE A 57 -10.66 -3.63 4.67
N ALA A 58 -11.42 -2.71 5.26
CA ALA A 58 -12.43 -1.96 4.54
C ALA A 58 -11.80 -1.07 3.43
N PRO A 59 -12.45 -0.96 2.26
CA PRO A 59 -12.08 0.03 1.26
C PRO A 59 -12.04 1.44 1.84
N ALA A 60 -11.16 2.29 1.32
CA ALA A 60 -11.11 3.70 1.63
C ALA A 60 -12.24 4.46 0.93
N ASP A 61 -12.73 5.53 1.56
CA ASP A 61 -13.75 6.42 0.99
C ASP A 61 -13.24 7.20 -0.23
N HIS A 62 -11.93 7.44 -0.28
CA HIS A 62 -11.29 8.21 -1.34
C HIS A 62 -10.14 7.44 -1.99
N ARG A 63 -10.02 7.60 -3.31
CA ARG A 63 -8.96 7.02 -4.11
C ARG A 63 -8.11 8.12 -4.72
N HIS A 64 -6.80 7.99 -4.57
CA HIS A 64 -5.79 8.87 -5.12
C HIS A 64 -5.36 8.35 -6.51
N PRO A 65 -5.31 9.22 -7.54
CA PRO A 65 -4.95 8.80 -8.88
C PRO A 65 -3.44 8.56 -9.05
N THR A 66 -2.59 9.25 -8.28
CA THR A 66 -1.13 9.10 -8.36
C THR A 66 -0.49 8.79 -6.99
N ALA A 67 0.76 8.34 -7.01
CA ALA A 67 1.56 8.16 -5.79
C ALA A 67 1.77 9.49 -5.05
N ALA A 68 1.98 10.58 -5.80
CA ALA A 68 2.16 11.91 -5.23
C ALA A 68 0.90 12.41 -4.50
N ASP A 69 -0.29 12.19 -5.06
CA ASP A 69 -1.55 12.58 -4.42
C ASP A 69 -1.78 11.80 -3.11
N LEU A 70 -1.41 10.51 -3.08
CA LEU A 70 -1.48 9.69 -1.88
C LEU A 70 -0.48 10.14 -0.81
N LEU A 71 0.75 10.49 -1.19
CA LEU A 71 1.73 11.03 -0.25
C LEU A 71 1.31 12.39 0.30
N THR A 72 0.68 13.21 -0.54
CA THR A 72 0.18 14.54 -0.16
C THR A 72 -0.96 14.43 0.84
N SER A 73 -1.85 13.44 0.71
CA SER A 73 -2.95 13.25 1.68
C SER A 73 -2.46 12.90 3.08
N VAL A 74 -1.42 12.09 3.20
CA VAL A 74 -0.78 11.78 4.50
C VAL A 74 -0.14 13.01 5.12
N GLY A 75 0.42 13.91 4.32
CA GLY A 75 0.99 15.17 4.80
C GLY A 75 -0.06 16.23 5.18
N ALA A 76 -1.20 16.24 4.50
CA ALA A 76 -2.31 17.16 4.77
C ALA A 76 -3.05 16.82 6.08
N ASP A 77 -3.15 15.54 6.44
CA ASP A 77 -3.89 15.06 7.61
C ASP A 77 -3.15 15.28 8.96
N ILE A 78 -1.85 15.62 8.97
CA ILE A 78 -1.12 15.92 10.22
C ILE A 78 -1.69 17.19 10.91
N HIS A 79 -2.39 18.05 10.18
CA HIS A 79 -3.05 19.23 10.73
C HIS A 79 -4.44 18.97 11.37
N GLN A 80 -5.01 17.78 11.21
CA GLN A 80 -6.39 17.50 11.65
C GLN A 80 -6.50 16.66 12.94
N VAL A 81 -5.36 16.20 13.49
CA VAL A 81 -5.31 15.39 14.73
C VAL A 81 -5.07 16.26 15.99
N VAL A 82 -5.17 17.59 15.86
CA VAL A 82 -5.12 18.53 17.00
C VAL A 82 -6.45 19.30 17.07
N ASN A 83 -7.52 18.63 17.50
CA ASN A 83 -8.70 19.30 18.06
C ASN A 83 -9.44 18.37 19.02
#